data_AF-A0A7S4RCG2-F1
#
_entry.id   AF-A0A7S4RCG2-F1
#
_cell.length_a   1.000
_cell.length_b   1.000
_cell.length_c   1.000
_cell.angle_alpha   90.00
_cell.angle_beta   90.00
_cell.angle_gamma   90.00
#
_symmetry.space_group_name_H-M   'P 1'
#
loop_
_entity.id
_entity.type
_entity.pdbx_description
1 polymer ?
#
loop_
_entity_poly.entity_id
_entity_poly.type
_entity_poly.pdbx_seq_one_letter_code
_entity_poly.pdbx_strand_id
1 'polypeptide(L)'
;IMAAKLARPPLSVIPSKLEEHEAVLRERYPRVCRHLVPMVQPPKQMPLVELARFADEAYARVQDPRGGDADALGASGKPVAMSLPKAILALASDRYGLPHMVAQTGWSILISVNTLRMHHRGIDLFGRFLDGSYDTTDLVFFLKVRCYSLQVARA
;
A
#
# COMPACT_ATOMS: atom_id res chain seq x y z
N ILE A 1 8.41 3.06 30.81
CA ILE A 1 9.44 3.47 29.84
C ILE A 1 8.71 4.10 28.66
N MET A 2 8.74 5.43 28.60
CA MET A 2 7.97 6.26 27.67
C MET A 2 8.55 6.13 26.26
N ALA A 3 7.81 5.51 25.35
CA ALA A 3 8.13 5.56 23.93
C ALA A 3 7.85 6.98 23.45
N ALA A 4 8.93 7.74 23.23
CA ALA A 4 8.88 8.98 22.49
C ALA A 4 8.19 8.72 21.16
N LYS A 5 6.95 9.20 21.05
CA LYS A 5 6.17 9.22 19.82
C LYS A 5 6.87 10.24 18.93
N LEU A 6 7.95 9.81 18.25
CA LEU A 6 8.69 10.59 17.28
C LEU A 6 7.66 11.29 16.38
N ALA A 7 7.71 12.61 16.40
CA ALA A 7 6.88 13.43 15.54
C ALA A 7 7.19 13.03 14.11
N ARG A 8 6.27 12.26 13.50
CA ARG A 8 6.41 11.80 12.11
C ARG A 8 6.74 13.04 11.27
N PRO A 9 7.76 12.99 10.39
CA PRO A 9 8.18 14.14 9.63
C PRO A 9 6.98 14.78 8.89
N PRO A 10 6.92 16.11 8.74
CA PRO A 10 5.81 16.76 8.05
C PRO A 10 5.69 16.23 6.61
N LEU A 11 4.46 16.00 6.17
CA LEU A 11 4.12 15.38 4.88
C LEU A 11 4.61 16.17 3.64
N SER A 12 5.15 17.37 3.84
CA SER A 12 5.63 18.28 2.78
C SER A 12 7.13 18.21 2.49
N VAL A 13 7.93 17.50 3.31
CA VAL A 13 9.38 17.45 3.12
C VAL A 13 9.74 16.24 2.28
N ILE A 14 9.98 16.48 0.99
CA ILE A 14 10.61 15.51 0.11
C ILE A 14 12.13 15.75 0.23
N PRO A 15 12.90 14.83 0.81
CA PRO A 15 14.34 15.00 0.95
C PRO A 15 15.03 15.08 -0.42
N SER A 16 16.23 15.64 -0.50
CA SER A 16 16.97 15.75 -1.78
C SER A 16 17.88 14.54 -2.04
N LYS A 17 18.21 13.76 -1.00
CA LYS A 17 19.07 12.58 -1.09
C LYS A 17 18.27 11.28 -1.03
N LEU A 18 18.71 10.28 -1.80
CA LEU A 18 18.09 8.96 -1.90
C LEU A 18 17.92 8.28 -0.53
N GLU A 19 18.96 8.31 0.29
CA GLU A 19 18.97 7.68 1.63
C GLU A 19 17.95 8.35 2.57
N GLU A 20 17.78 9.66 2.46
CA GLU A 20 16.83 10.41 3.27
C GLU A 20 15.38 10.08 2.87
N HIS A 21 15.10 9.96 1.56
CA HIS A 21 13.80 9.50 1.07
C HIS A 21 13.48 8.11 1.61
N GLU A 22 14.44 7.18 1.55
CA GLU A 22 14.25 5.84 2.05
C GLU A 22 13.98 5.83 3.56
N ALA A 23 14.75 6.60 4.35
CA ALA A 23 14.56 6.70 5.79
C ALA A 23 13.15 7.19 6.16
N VAL A 24 12.68 8.26 5.52
CA VAL A 24 11.34 8.83 5.76
C VAL A 24 10.24 7.82 5.43
N LEU A 25 10.37 7.10 4.31
CA LEU A 25 9.38 6.11 3.90
C LEU A 25 9.43 4.83 4.77
N ARG A 26 10.61 4.40 5.21
CA ARG A 26 10.77 3.26 6.13
C ARG A 26 10.17 3.55 7.49
N GLU A 27 10.37 4.75 8.02
CA GLU A 27 9.75 5.18 9.28
C GLU A 27 8.22 5.23 9.16
N ARG A 28 7.70 5.75 8.04
CA ARG A 28 6.27 5.95 7.85
C ARG A 28 5.50 4.68 7.46
N TYR A 29 6.09 3.80 6.66
CA TYR A 29 5.41 2.64 6.07
C TYR A 29 6.14 1.32 6.39
N PRO A 30 6.42 1.02 7.67
CA PRO A 30 7.30 -0.11 8.05
C PRO A 30 6.78 -1.47 7.58
N ARG A 31 5.44 -1.64 7.50
CA ARG A 31 4.80 -2.90 7.10
C ARG A 31 5.02 -3.26 5.63
N VAL A 32 5.15 -2.25 4.77
CA VAL A 32 5.45 -2.41 3.34
C VAL A 32 6.97 -2.50 3.16
N CYS A 33 7.71 -1.56 3.76
CA CYS A 33 9.15 -1.43 3.58
C CYS A 33 9.96 -2.64 4.06
N ARG A 34 9.44 -3.44 5.01
CA ARG A 34 10.10 -4.70 5.43
C ARG A 34 10.26 -5.73 4.31
N HIS A 35 9.47 -5.60 3.25
CA HIS A 35 9.49 -6.50 2.08
C HIS A 35 10.19 -5.88 0.88
N LEU A 36 10.65 -4.64 0.99
CA LEU A 36 11.33 -3.91 -0.08
C LEU A 36 12.85 -3.98 0.13
N VAL A 37 13.56 -4.35 -0.93
CA VAL A 37 15.02 -4.17 -0.96
C VAL A 37 15.37 -2.68 -0.93
N PRO A 38 16.56 -2.30 -0.42
CA PRO A 38 17.00 -0.91 -0.39
C PRO A 38 16.88 -0.21 -1.75
N MET A 39 16.66 1.11 -1.74
CA MET A 39 16.52 1.87 -2.97
C MET A 39 17.85 1.90 -3.72
N VAL A 40 17.83 1.47 -4.99
CA VAL A 40 18.98 1.58 -5.90
C VAL A 40 18.93 2.87 -6.71
N GLN A 41 17.72 3.40 -6.93
CA GLN A 41 17.47 4.61 -7.71
C GLN A 41 16.27 5.38 -7.13
N PRO A 42 16.19 6.71 -7.34
CA PRO A 42 15.10 7.51 -6.80
C PRO A 42 13.75 7.02 -7.33
N PRO A 43 12.74 6.85 -6.45
CA PRO A 43 11.42 6.43 -6.86
C PRO A 43 10.72 7.51 -7.67
N LYS A 44 10.09 7.10 -8.76
CA LYS A 44 9.32 8.03 -9.60
C LYS A 44 7.92 8.18 -9.02
N GLN A 45 7.47 9.43 -8.88
CA GLN A 45 6.09 9.68 -8.50
C GLN A 45 5.13 9.24 -9.62
N MET A 46 4.09 8.52 -9.23
CA MET A 46 2.99 8.10 -10.08
C MET A 46 1.94 9.23 -10.14
N PRO A 47 1.33 9.47 -11.31
CA PRO A 47 0.16 10.33 -11.43
C PRO A 47 -0.98 9.87 -10.53
N LEU A 48 -1.79 10.81 -10.04
CA LEU A 48 -2.93 10.53 -9.15
C LEU A 48 -3.86 9.45 -9.72
N VAL A 49 -4.20 9.53 -11.02
CA VAL A 49 -5.12 8.59 -11.67
C VAL A 49 -4.53 7.18 -11.69
N GLU A 50 -3.23 7.06 -11.92
CA GLU A 50 -2.53 5.77 -11.91
C GLU A 50 -2.49 5.19 -10.49
N LEU A 51 -2.13 6.01 -9.50
CA LEU A 51 -2.11 5.58 -8.10
C LEU A 51 -3.50 5.16 -7.60
N ALA A 52 -4.55 5.90 -7.97
CA ALA A 52 -5.92 5.59 -7.60
C ALA A 52 -6.38 4.26 -8.21
N ARG A 53 -6.09 4.03 -9.50
CA ARG A 53 -6.36 2.74 -10.16
C ARG A 53 -5.61 1.59 -9.47
N PHE A 54 -4.33 1.80 -9.17
CA PHE A 54 -3.54 0.81 -8.46
C PHE A 54 -4.12 0.48 -7.08
N ALA A 55 -4.56 1.49 -6.33
CA ALA A 55 -5.21 1.30 -5.04
C ALA A 55 -6.51 0.50 -5.16
N ASP A 56 -7.33 0.79 -6.16
CA ASP A 56 -8.57 0.06 -6.43
C ASP A 56 -8.31 -1.42 -6.79
N GLU A 57 -7.27 -1.71 -7.58
CA GLU A 57 -6.86 -3.08 -7.90
C GLU A 57 -6.32 -3.81 -6.66
N ALA A 58 -5.52 -3.13 -5.83
CA ALA A 58 -5.05 -3.70 -4.57
C ALA A 58 -6.23 -4.01 -3.62
N TYR A 59 -7.25 -3.15 -3.58
CA TYR A 59 -8.48 -3.40 -2.84
C TYR A 59 -9.26 -4.59 -3.39
N ALA A 60 -9.37 -4.72 -4.71
CA ALA A 60 -10.02 -5.86 -5.35
C ALA A 60 -9.31 -7.18 -4.98
N ARG A 61 -7.97 -7.18 -4.98
CA ARG A 61 -7.17 -8.35 -4.57
C ARG A 61 -7.36 -8.72 -3.10
N VAL A 62 -7.59 -7.74 -2.22
CA VAL A 62 -7.92 -8.01 -0.80
C VAL A 62 -9.32 -8.61 -0.65
N GLN A 63 -10.29 -8.20 -1.47
CA GLN A 63 -11.66 -8.74 -1.45
C GLN A 63 -11.74 -10.15 -2.02
N ASP A 64 -10.97 -10.43 -3.07
CA ASP A 64 -10.90 -11.73 -3.71
C ASP A 64 -9.49 -12.36 -3.55
N PRO A 65 -9.21 -12.94 -2.37
CA PRO A 65 -7.95 -13.65 -2.15
C PRO A 65 -7.84 -14.95 -2.96
N ARG A 66 -8.89 -15.38 -3.69
CA ARG A 66 -8.86 -16.59 -4.52
C ARG A 66 -8.37 -16.32 -5.96
N GLY A 67 -8.35 -15.06 -6.38
CA GLY A 67 -7.91 -14.64 -7.72
C GLY A 67 -6.40 -14.46 -7.90
N GLY A 68 -5.59 -14.69 -6.86
CA GLY A 68 -4.12 -14.68 -6.93
C GLY A 68 -3.57 -15.95 -6.28
N ASP A 69 -3.16 -16.90 -7.13
CA ASP A 69 -2.53 -18.17 -6.80
C ASP A 69 -3.26 -19.04 -5.76
N ALA A 70 -4.35 -19.67 -6.23
CA ALA A 70 -4.91 -20.85 -5.59
C ALA A 70 -4.01 -22.11 -5.69
N ASP A 71 -2.78 -22.00 -6.20
CA ASP A 71 -2.01 -23.18 -6.65
C ASP A 71 -0.61 -23.35 -6.03
N ALA A 72 -0.20 -22.56 -5.03
CA ALA A 72 1.15 -22.70 -4.50
C ALA A 72 1.29 -23.69 -3.32
N LEU A 73 0.33 -23.80 -2.40
CA LEU A 73 0.51 -24.65 -1.20
C LEU A 73 -0.84 -25.16 -0.68
N GLY A 74 -1.08 -26.46 -0.85
CA GLY A 74 -2.26 -27.20 -0.39
C GLY A 74 -2.47 -27.16 1.13
N ALA A 75 -2.96 -26.03 1.63
CA ALA A 75 -3.44 -25.88 2.99
C ALA A 75 -4.94 -25.58 2.96
N SER A 76 -5.74 -26.59 3.29
CA SER A 76 -7.12 -26.41 3.74
C SER A 76 -7.12 -25.44 4.92
N GLY A 77 -7.47 -24.18 4.66
CA GLY A 77 -7.50 -23.13 5.65
C GLY A 77 -8.38 -22.00 5.14
N LYS A 78 -9.24 -21.46 6.01
CA LYS A 78 -10.07 -20.27 5.70
C LYS A 78 -9.24 -19.24 4.93
N PRO A 79 -9.77 -18.60 3.87
CA PRO A 79 -9.06 -17.56 3.16
C PRO A 79 -8.71 -16.45 4.16
N VAL A 80 -7.44 -16.41 4.57
CA VAL A 80 -6.94 -15.35 5.45
C VAL A 80 -6.88 -14.11 4.58
N ALA A 81 -7.72 -13.11 4.87
CA ALA A 81 -7.74 -11.85 4.14
C ALA A 81 -6.30 -11.31 4.05
N MET A 82 -5.84 -11.10 2.81
CA MET A 82 -4.50 -10.60 2.55
C MET A 82 -4.41 -9.17 3.09
N SER A 83 -3.34 -8.84 3.81
CA SER A 83 -3.13 -7.45 4.23
C SER A 83 -2.79 -6.58 3.02
N LEU A 84 -3.21 -5.30 3.04
CA LEU A 84 -2.96 -4.39 1.92
C LEU A 84 -1.48 -4.29 1.50
N PRO A 85 -0.49 -4.23 2.41
CA PRO A 85 0.92 -4.29 2.04
C PRO A 85 1.29 -5.53 1.21
N LYS A 86 0.73 -6.70 1.53
CA LYS A 86 0.97 -7.92 0.77
C LYS A 86 0.28 -7.88 -0.58
N ALA A 87 -0.95 -7.35 -0.65
CA ALA A 87 -1.71 -7.23 -1.90
C ALA A 87 -1.01 -6.32 -2.92
N ILE A 88 -0.43 -5.21 -2.47
CA ILE A 88 0.35 -4.30 -3.31
C ILE A 88 1.58 -5.00 -3.92
N LEU A 89 2.30 -5.77 -3.10
CA LEU A 89 3.51 -6.45 -3.54
C LEU A 89 3.19 -7.62 -4.46
N ALA A 90 2.11 -8.36 -4.19
CA ALA A 90 1.60 -9.38 -5.10
C ALA A 90 1.22 -8.76 -6.45
N LEU A 91 0.46 -7.65 -6.44
CA LEU A 91 0.07 -6.97 -7.68
C LEU A 91 1.27 -6.44 -8.47
N ALA A 92 2.30 -5.92 -7.78
CA ALA A 92 3.54 -5.51 -8.42
C ALA A 92 4.33 -6.71 -8.95
N SER A 93 4.35 -7.83 -8.23
CA SER A 93 4.98 -9.07 -8.65
C SER A 93 4.35 -9.62 -9.92
N ASP A 94 3.02 -9.65 -10.00
CA ASP A 94 2.28 -10.14 -11.16
C ASP A 94 2.55 -9.31 -12.43
N ARG A 95 2.82 -8.00 -12.27
CA ARG A 95 3.08 -7.09 -13.39
C ARG A 95 4.51 -7.13 -13.91
N TYR A 96 5.50 -7.30 -13.02
CA TYR A 96 6.90 -7.10 -13.38
C TYR A 96 7.76 -8.36 -13.23
N GLY A 97 7.39 -9.31 -12.38
CA GLY A 97 8.07 -10.58 -12.14
C GLY A 97 9.44 -10.50 -11.43
N LEU A 98 10.22 -9.43 -11.67
CA LEU A 98 11.56 -9.28 -11.08
C LEU A 98 11.51 -8.59 -9.70
N PRO A 99 12.12 -9.18 -8.65
CA PRO A 99 12.08 -8.63 -7.28
C PRO A 99 12.54 -7.17 -7.18
N HIS A 100 13.56 -6.79 -7.96
CA HIS A 100 14.05 -5.41 -8.00
C HIS A 100 13.01 -4.43 -8.60
N MET A 101 12.31 -4.83 -9.67
CA MET A 101 11.27 -3.98 -10.28
C MET A 101 10.04 -3.87 -9.39
N VAL A 102 9.68 -4.96 -8.70
CA VAL A 102 8.64 -4.98 -7.66
C VAL A 102 8.99 -4.00 -6.55
N ALA A 103 10.23 -4.04 -6.07
CA ALA A 103 10.68 -3.13 -5.04
C ALA A 103 10.66 -1.66 -5.50
N GLN A 104 11.16 -1.39 -6.70
CA GLN A 104 11.14 -0.05 -7.30
C GLN A 104 9.71 0.49 -7.44
N THR A 105 8.76 -0.36 -7.84
CA THR A 105 7.35 -0.01 -7.91
C THR A 105 6.78 0.25 -6.51
N GLY A 106 7.11 -0.58 -5.53
CA GLY A 106 6.76 -0.37 -4.13
C GLY A 106 7.22 1.00 -3.62
N TRP A 107 8.48 1.37 -3.86
CA TRP A 107 9.01 2.69 -3.52
C TRP A 107 8.28 3.82 -4.24
N SER A 108 7.96 3.65 -5.53
CA SER A 108 7.21 4.60 -6.34
C SER A 108 5.78 4.82 -5.82
N ILE A 109 5.11 3.77 -5.37
CA ILE A 109 3.79 3.87 -4.72
C ILE A 109 3.91 4.63 -3.40
N LEU A 110 4.88 4.27 -2.54
CA LEU A 110 5.03 4.89 -1.22
C LEU A 110 5.34 6.39 -1.31
N ILE A 111 6.23 6.82 -2.22
CA ILE A 111 6.51 8.24 -2.41
C ILE A 111 5.29 9.00 -2.96
N SER A 112 4.53 8.36 -3.84
CA SER A 112 3.31 8.96 -4.43
C SER A 112 2.22 9.12 -3.38
N VAL A 113 2.00 8.10 -2.55
CA VAL A 113 1.06 8.17 -1.43
C VAL A 113 1.49 9.24 -0.44
N ASN A 114 2.78 9.30 -0.08
CA ASN A 114 3.29 10.28 0.87
C ASN A 114 3.06 11.72 0.38
N THR A 115 3.22 11.96 -0.93
CA THR A 115 3.09 13.28 -1.54
C THR A 115 1.62 13.67 -1.75
N LEU A 116 0.80 12.75 -2.27
CA LEU A 116 -0.58 13.04 -2.67
C LEU A 116 -1.59 12.99 -1.52
N ARG A 117 -1.27 12.30 -0.41
CA ARG A 117 -2.21 12.13 0.72
C ARG A 117 -2.63 13.44 1.39
N MET A 118 -1.83 14.50 1.28
CA MET A 118 -2.18 15.82 1.83
C MET A 118 -3.38 16.46 1.14
N HIS A 119 -3.61 16.13 -0.13
CA HIS A 119 -4.62 16.80 -0.95
C HIS A 119 -5.77 15.87 -1.36
N HIS A 120 -5.59 14.55 -1.26
CA HIS A 120 -6.57 13.57 -1.73
C HIS A 120 -6.99 12.62 -0.61
N ARG A 121 -8.22 12.79 -0.11
CA ARG A 121 -8.78 11.98 1.01
C ARG A 121 -8.75 10.47 0.74
N GLY A 122 -9.02 10.04 -0.49
CA GLY A 122 -8.95 8.61 -0.86
C GLY A 122 -7.52 8.07 -0.74
N ILE A 123 -6.52 8.85 -1.15
CA ILE A 123 -5.11 8.49 -1.02
C ILE A 123 -4.65 8.56 0.44
N ASP A 124 -5.16 9.49 1.25
CA ASP A 124 -4.89 9.50 2.69
C ASP A 124 -5.41 8.23 3.37
N LEU A 125 -6.65 7.83 3.04
CA LEU A 125 -7.23 6.60 3.57
C LEU A 125 -6.41 5.37 3.17
N PHE A 126 -6.02 5.28 1.89
CA PHE A 126 -5.10 4.23 1.41
C PHE A 126 -3.78 4.26 2.20
N GLY A 127 -3.19 5.44 2.38
CA GLY A 127 -1.96 5.63 3.15
C GLY A 127 -2.08 5.20 4.62
N ARG A 128 -3.23 5.38 5.26
CA ARG A 128 -3.50 4.93 6.65
C ARG A 128 -3.55 3.41 6.79
N PHE A 129 -3.98 2.69 5.76
CA PHE A 129 -3.87 1.23 5.74
C PHE A 129 -2.40 0.78 5.58
N LEU A 130 -1.57 1.58 4.89
CA LEU A 130 -0.15 1.27 4.67
C LEU A 130 0.76 1.61 5.85
N ASP A 131 0.53 2.75 6.50
CA ASP A 131 1.27 3.15 7.71
C ASP A 131 0.85 2.35 8.95
N GLY A 132 -0.21 1.55 8.82
CA GLY A 132 -0.70 0.63 9.84
C GLY A 132 -1.58 1.28 10.89
N SER A 133 -2.03 2.52 10.66
CA SER A 133 -3.08 3.15 11.46
C SER A 133 -4.41 2.40 11.41
N TYR A 134 -4.67 1.67 10.32
CA TYR A 134 -5.77 0.71 10.20
C TYR A 134 -5.24 -0.71 9.95
N ASP A 135 -5.99 -1.69 10.42
CA ASP A 135 -5.65 -3.10 10.23
C ASP A 135 -6.39 -3.74 9.03
N THR A 136 -6.20 -5.05 8.84
CA THR A 136 -6.88 -5.79 7.77
C THR A 136 -8.40 -5.90 8.03
N THR A 137 -8.82 -5.92 9.29
CA THR A 137 -10.24 -5.98 9.68
C THR A 137 -10.96 -4.70 9.29
N ASP A 138 -10.36 -3.56 9.62
CA ASP A 138 -10.83 -2.22 9.25
C ASP A 138 -10.94 -2.10 7.73
N LEU A 139 -9.95 -2.64 7.00
CA LEU A 139 -9.95 -2.63 5.55
C LEU A 139 -11.10 -3.46 4.97
N VAL A 140 -11.30 -4.68 5.44
CA VAL A 140 -12.39 -5.54 4.98
C VAL A 140 -13.75 -4.89 5.30
N PHE A 141 -13.89 -4.29 6.48
CA PHE A 141 -15.08 -3.53 6.85
C PHE A 141 -15.32 -2.35 5.89
N PHE A 142 -14.31 -1.52 5.68
CA PHE A 142 -14.36 -0.38 4.76
C PHE A 142 -14.79 -0.81 3.34
N LEU A 143 -14.19 -1.89 2.83
CA LEU A 143 -14.47 -2.42 1.50
C LEU A 143 -15.91 -2.93 1.37
N LYS A 144 -16.45 -3.58 2.41
CA LYS A 144 -17.87 -3.99 2.44
C LYS A 144 -18.79 -2.78 2.39
N VAL A 145 -18.55 -1.76 3.23
CA VAL A 145 -19.36 -0.54 3.27
C VAL A 145 -19.31 0.20 1.93
N ARG A 146 -18.12 0.30 1.30
CA ARG A 146 -17.95 0.89 -0.03
C ARG A 146 -18.76 0.14 -1.09
N CYS A 147 -18.75 -1.20 -1.05
CA CYS A 147 -19.51 -2.02 -1.99
C CYS A 147 -21.03 -1.79 -1.86
N TYR A 148 -21.56 -1.80 -0.63
CA TYR A 148 -22.98 -1.51 -0.39
C TYR A 148 -23.37 -0.11 -0.84
N SER A 149 -22.56 0.91 -0.54
CA SER A 149 -22.85 2.30 -0.93
C SER A 149 -22.92 2.46 -2.45
N LEU A 150 -22.07 1.74 -3.19
CA LEU A 150 -22.07 1.75 -4.66
C LEU A 150 -23.26 0.99 -5.25
N GLN A 151 -23.74 -0.07 -4.59
CA GLN A 151 -24.94 -0.79 -5.02
C GLN A 151 -26.20 0.07 -4.83
N VAL A 152 -26.32 0.75 -3.69
CA VAL A 152 -27.45 1.64 -3.40
C VAL A 152 -27.46 2.85 -4.35
N ALA A 153 -26.30 3.42 -4.68
CA ALA A 153 -26.21 4.52 -5.63
C ALA A 153 -26.56 4.14 -7.08
N ARG A 154 -26.66 2.84 -7.38
CA ARG A 154 -27.00 2.31 -8.72
C ARG A 154 -28.44 1.77 -8.81
N ALA A 155 -29.14 1.68 -7.67
CA ALA A 155 -30.54 1.25 -7.58
C ALA A 155 -31.47 2.48 -7.63
#